data_AF-W5T2G4-F1
#
_entry.id   AF-W5T2G4-F1
#
_cell.length_a   1.000
_cell.length_b   1.000
_cell.length_c   1.000
_cell.angle_alpha   90.00
_cell.angle_beta   90.00
_cell.angle_gamma   90.00
#
_symmetry.space_group_name_H-M   'P 1'
#
loop_
_entity.id
_entity.type
_entity.pdbx_description
1 polymer ?
#
loop_
_entity_poly.entity_id
_entity_poly.type
_entity_poly.pdbx_seq_one_letter_code
_entity_poly.pdbx_strand_id
1 'polypeptide(L)'
;MNIKINNRVLTNEEEQENVVNYYNSLKDRLKESFKREIHYKVEAIKILKEIKDNEYYKLDNYNSFESFVKEYKVAKTQAYAYLKLASALQDGILQEDYIIEHGIHNSLVLIGNERNKTIKKLRQNPIKPLRFQLKSHDSYEFYKKNAKFTSFLMDELFRDKKDLLEEFMKKFKSLKG
;
A
#
# COMPACT_ATOMS: atom_id res chain seq x y z
N MET A 1 -1.02 -20.07 -31.21
CA MET A 1 0.08 -19.14 -31.59
C MET A 1 1.04 -19.97 -32.44
N ASN A 2 1.11 -19.73 -33.76
CA ASN A 2 2.01 -20.50 -34.63
C ASN A 2 3.44 -20.00 -34.43
N ILE A 3 4.27 -20.86 -33.83
CA ILE A 3 5.70 -20.59 -33.64
C ILE A 3 6.35 -20.76 -35.03
N LYS A 4 6.80 -19.66 -35.63
CA LYS A 4 7.67 -19.74 -36.83
C LYS A 4 9.03 -20.24 -36.37
N ILE A 5 9.29 -21.53 -36.52
CA ILE A 5 10.61 -22.10 -36.31
C ILE A 5 11.48 -21.68 -37.50
N ASN A 6 12.69 -21.20 -37.21
CA ASN A 6 13.60 -20.74 -38.25
C ASN A 6 14.09 -21.94 -39.07
N ASN A 7 13.73 -22.03 -40.36
CA ASN A 7 14.03 -23.17 -41.25
C ASN A 7 15.52 -23.53 -41.38
N ARG A 8 16.43 -22.71 -40.86
CA ARG A 8 17.87 -23.00 -40.83
C ARG A 8 18.26 -24.11 -39.84
N VAL A 9 17.35 -24.57 -38.98
CA VAL A 9 17.66 -25.52 -37.89
C VAL A 9 17.10 -26.93 -38.14
N LEU A 10 16.15 -27.12 -39.06
CA LEU A 10 15.41 -28.39 -39.17
C LEU A 10 15.19 -28.81 -40.61
N THR A 11 15.47 -30.07 -40.88
CA THR A 11 15.54 -30.68 -42.21
C THR A 11 14.26 -31.48 -42.56
N ASN A 12 13.43 -31.86 -41.57
CA ASN A 12 12.26 -32.75 -41.76
C ASN A 12 11.12 -32.48 -40.73
N GLU A 13 9.91 -32.96 -41.01
CA GLU A 13 8.70 -32.79 -40.17
C GLU A 13 8.84 -33.39 -38.76
N GLU A 14 9.46 -34.57 -38.63
CA GLU A 14 9.72 -35.21 -37.32
C GLU A 14 10.65 -34.36 -36.43
N GLU A 15 11.64 -33.69 -37.02
CA GLU A 15 12.55 -32.80 -36.27
C GLU A 15 11.80 -31.54 -35.78
N GLN A 16 10.83 -31.05 -36.57
CA GLN A 16 9.96 -29.95 -36.16
C GLN A 16 9.05 -30.33 -34.99
N GLU A 17 8.44 -31.51 -35.04
CA GLU A 17 7.60 -32.00 -33.95
C GLU A 17 8.41 -32.18 -32.65
N ASN A 18 9.62 -32.75 -32.75
CA ASN A 18 10.53 -32.91 -31.62
C ASN A 18 10.94 -31.56 -30.99
N VAL A 19 11.23 -30.54 -31.79
CA VAL A 19 11.55 -29.20 -31.29
C VAL A 19 10.36 -28.54 -30.60
N VAL A 20 9.15 -28.68 -31.15
CA VAL A 20 7.92 -28.15 -30.52
C VAL A 20 7.66 -28.83 -29.17
N ASN A 21 7.79 -30.16 -29.12
CA ASN A 21 7.61 -30.94 -27.90
C ASN A 21 8.65 -30.56 -26.83
N TYR A 22 9.92 -30.44 -27.22
CA TYR A 22 10.98 -29.98 -26.34
C TYR A 22 10.72 -28.56 -25.82
N TYR A 23 10.32 -27.63 -26.69
CA TYR A 23 9.96 -26.26 -26.29
C TYR A 23 8.80 -26.22 -25.30
N ASN A 24 7.76 -27.03 -25.50
CA ASN A 24 6.65 -27.14 -24.56
C ASN A 24 7.12 -27.68 -23.20
N SER A 25 7.98 -28.71 -23.19
CA SER A 25 8.57 -29.21 -21.95
C SER A 25 9.38 -28.14 -21.20
N LEU A 26 10.11 -27.28 -21.92
CA LEU A 26 10.84 -26.16 -21.32
C LEU A 26 9.90 -25.13 -20.71
N LYS A 27 8.78 -24.80 -21.38
CA LYS A 27 7.76 -23.90 -20.84
C LYS A 27 7.14 -24.43 -19.56
N ASP A 28 6.83 -25.72 -19.50
CA ASP A 28 6.20 -26.30 -18.32
C ASP A 28 7.17 -26.37 -17.15
N ARG A 29 8.43 -26.78 -17.40
CA ARG A 29 9.50 -26.70 -16.40
C ARG A 29 9.73 -25.27 -15.89
N LEU A 30 9.65 -24.28 -16.77
CA LEU A 30 9.79 -22.87 -16.40
C LEU A 30 8.63 -22.40 -15.52
N LYS A 31 7.39 -22.76 -15.87
CA LYS A 31 6.21 -22.46 -15.05
C LYS A 31 6.31 -23.08 -13.65
N GLU A 32 6.69 -24.35 -13.57
CA GLU A 32 6.88 -25.04 -12.29
C GLU A 32 8.00 -24.41 -11.45
N SER A 33 9.09 -24.01 -12.09
CA SER A 33 10.19 -23.30 -11.43
C SER A 33 9.71 -22.00 -10.77
N PHE A 34 8.94 -21.18 -11.49
CA PHE A 34 8.40 -19.94 -10.94
C PHE A 34 7.36 -20.19 -9.83
N LYS A 35 6.50 -21.21 -9.96
CA LYS A 35 5.56 -21.59 -8.90
C LYS A 35 6.29 -21.99 -7.62
N ARG A 36 7.34 -22.83 -7.72
CA ARG A 36 8.19 -23.19 -6.57
C ARG A 36 8.87 -21.98 -5.96
N GLU A 37 9.43 -21.10 -6.79
CA GLU A 37 10.06 -19.86 -6.31
C GLU A 37 9.08 -19.00 -5.51
N ILE A 38 7.84 -18.83 -5.99
CA ILE A 38 6.81 -18.08 -5.28
C ILE A 38 6.43 -18.78 -3.98
N HIS A 39 6.26 -20.11 -3.98
CA HIS A 39 5.96 -20.88 -2.77
C HIS A 39 7.01 -20.63 -1.67
N TYR A 40 8.30 -20.79 -2.00
CA TYR A 40 9.38 -20.52 -1.05
C TYR A 40 9.40 -19.06 -0.58
N LYS A 41 9.03 -18.10 -1.44
CA LYS A 41 8.89 -16.71 -1.02
C LYS A 41 7.72 -16.52 -0.05
N VAL A 42 6.59 -17.22 -0.22
CA VAL A 42 5.47 -17.15 0.71
C VAL A 42 5.84 -17.73 2.07
N GLU A 43 6.57 -18.84 2.10
CA GLU A 43 7.11 -19.39 3.36
C GLU A 43 8.03 -18.38 4.06
N ALA A 44 8.97 -17.77 3.32
CA ALA A 44 9.84 -16.73 3.85
C ALA A 44 9.05 -15.52 4.39
N ILE A 45 7.97 -15.12 3.71
CA ILE A 45 7.07 -14.04 4.16
C ILE A 45 6.43 -14.38 5.52
N LYS A 46 5.97 -15.62 5.72
CA LYS A 46 5.39 -16.08 6.98
C LYS A 46 6.42 -16.07 8.11
N ILE A 47 7.62 -16.60 7.86
CA ILE A 47 8.73 -16.60 8.83
C ILE A 47 9.12 -15.17 9.24
N LEU A 48 9.26 -14.27 8.26
CA LEU A 48 9.60 -12.87 8.51
C LEU A 48 8.55 -12.16 9.38
N LYS A 49 7.26 -12.49 9.19
CA LYS A 49 6.17 -11.95 10.02
C LYS A 49 6.27 -12.44 11.46
N GLU A 50 6.47 -13.74 11.65
CA GLU A 50 6.61 -14.34 12.97
C GLU A 50 7.81 -13.75 13.75
N ILE A 51 8.97 -13.62 13.09
CA ILE A 51 10.16 -12.97 13.67
C ILE A 51 9.86 -11.51 14.02
N LYS A 52 9.14 -10.78 13.16
CA LYS A 52 8.81 -9.36 13.41
C LYS A 52 7.84 -9.20 14.59
N ASP A 53 6.82 -10.03 14.68
CA ASP A 53 5.75 -9.93 15.67
C ASP A 53 6.25 -10.27 17.07
N ASN A 54 7.06 -11.33 17.18
CA ASN A 54 7.65 -11.76 18.46
C ASN A 54 8.97 -11.05 18.79
N GLU A 55 9.42 -10.16 17.90
CA GLU A 55 10.69 -9.46 18.01
C GLU A 55 11.93 -10.36 18.14
N TYR A 56 11.89 -11.58 17.59
CA TYR A 56 12.96 -12.57 17.70
C TYR A 56 14.30 -12.11 17.12
N TYR A 57 14.30 -11.13 16.22
CA TYR A 57 15.53 -10.49 15.74
C TYR A 57 16.40 -9.90 16.88
N LYS A 58 15.81 -9.60 18.05
CA LYS A 58 16.55 -9.14 19.22
C LYS A 58 17.42 -10.24 19.85
N LEU A 59 17.11 -11.52 19.63
CA LEU A 59 17.92 -12.64 20.10
C LEU A 59 19.32 -12.64 19.46
N ASP A 60 19.40 -12.15 18.22
CA ASP A 60 20.67 -11.94 17.50
C ASP A 60 21.24 -10.52 17.71
N ASN A 61 20.79 -9.80 18.74
CA ASN A 61 21.21 -8.44 19.08
C ASN A 61 20.92 -7.37 18.01
N TYR A 62 19.95 -7.60 17.12
CA TYR A 62 19.53 -6.56 16.18
C TYR A 62 18.66 -5.50 16.87
N ASN A 63 19.09 -4.23 16.74
CA ASN A 63 18.34 -3.08 17.28
C ASN A 63 17.00 -2.83 16.58
N SER A 64 16.81 -3.37 15.36
CA SER A 64 15.55 -3.24 14.62
C SER A 64 15.37 -4.39 13.64
N PHE A 65 14.12 -4.68 13.30
CA PHE A 65 13.79 -5.65 12.24
C PHE A 65 14.40 -5.27 10.89
N GLU A 66 14.47 -3.97 10.58
CA GLU A 66 15.11 -3.48 9.35
C GLU A 66 16.60 -3.82 9.31
N SER A 67 17.28 -3.76 10.46
CA SER A 67 18.69 -4.15 10.57
C SER A 67 18.87 -5.64 10.28
N PHE A 68 17.98 -6.46 10.84
CA PHE A 68 17.97 -7.92 10.67
C PHE A 68 17.76 -8.35 9.21
N VAL A 69 16.72 -7.84 8.55
CA VAL A 69 16.38 -8.29 7.18
C VAL A 69 17.44 -7.90 6.12
N LYS A 70 18.32 -6.94 6.43
CA LYS A 70 19.44 -6.57 5.53
C LYS A 70 20.44 -7.70 5.35
N GLU A 71 20.66 -8.53 6.37
CA GLU A 71 21.58 -9.68 6.29
C GLU A 71 21.11 -10.68 5.22
N TYR A 72 19.79 -10.82 5.06
CA TYR A 72 19.16 -11.73 4.10
C TYR A 72 18.94 -11.09 2.72
N LYS A 73 19.61 -9.97 2.41
CA LYS A 73 19.49 -9.24 1.14
C LYS A 73 18.05 -8.80 0.82
N VAL A 74 17.22 -8.59 1.85
CA VAL A 74 15.86 -8.07 1.68
C VAL A 74 15.89 -6.56 1.88
N ALA A 75 15.50 -5.81 0.84
CA ALA A 75 15.40 -4.37 0.93
C ALA A 75 14.28 -3.95 1.91
N LYS A 76 14.44 -2.81 2.59
CA LYS A 76 13.45 -2.26 3.54
C LYS A 76 12.03 -2.25 2.95
N THR A 77 11.88 -1.72 1.73
CA THR A 77 10.59 -1.62 1.03
C THR A 77 9.96 -2.99 0.77
N GLN A 78 10.78 -3.97 0.40
CA GLN A 78 10.36 -5.35 0.19
C GLN A 78 9.94 -6.02 1.51
N ALA A 79 10.68 -5.81 2.60
CA ALA A 79 10.32 -6.32 3.91
C ALA A 79 8.94 -5.80 4.38
N TYR A 80 8.68 -4.50 4.22
CA TYR A 80 7.35 -3.95 4.53
C TYR A 80 6.24 -4.50 3.63
N ALA A 81 6.52 -4.74 2.34
CA ALA A 81 5.57 -5.36 1.43
C ALA A 81 5.25 -6.81 1.86
N TYR A 82 6.26 -7.57 2.26
CA TYR A 82 6.13 -8.92 2.78
C TYR A 82 5.30 -8.96 4.06
N LEU A 83 5.56 -8.08 5.03
CA LEU A 83 4.74 -7.98 6.23
C LEU A 83 3.26 -7.68 5.93
N LYS A 84 2.98 -6.85 4.91
CA LYS A 84 1.61 -6.57 4.46
C LYS A 84 0.93 -7.81 3.87
N LEU A 85 1.65 -8.58 3.05
CA LEU A 85 1.13 -9.84 2.50
C LEU A 85 0.86 -10.86 3.59
N ALA A 86 1.80 -11.05 4.53
CA ALA A 86 1.63 -11.96 5.66
C ALA A 86 0.39 -11.62 6.49
N SER A 87 0.19 -10.32 6.77
CA SER A 87 -0.99 -9.88 7.52
C SER A 87 -2.28 -10.17 6.74
N ALA A 88 -2.30 -9.91 5.43
CA ALA A 88 -3.48 -10.20 4.61
C ALA A 88 -3.79 -11.71 4.48
N LEU A 89 -2.76 -12.57 4.51
CA LEU A 89 -2.92 -14.02 4.60
C LEU A 89 -3.52 -14.43 5.96
N GLN A 90 -2.99 -13.90 7.07
CA GLN A 90 -3.51 -14.16 8.42
C GLN A 90 -4.96 -13.68 8.59
N ASP A 91 -5.29 -12.52 8.03
CA ASP A 91 -6.63 -11.93 8.08
C ASP A 91 -7.62 -12.62 7.12
N GLY A 92 -7.17 -13.60 6.32
CA GLY A 92 -7.99 -14.32 5.33
C GLY A 92 -8.41 -13.47 4.11
N ILE A 93 -7.90 -12.24 3.98
CA ILE A 93 -8.16 -11.32 2.85
C ILE A 93 -7.53 -11.86 1.56
N LEU A 94 -6.40 -12.56 1.70
CA LEU A 94 -5.66 -13.14 0.58
C LEU A 94 -5.45 -14.63 0.85
N GLN A 95 -5.58 -15.45 -0.19
CA GLN A 95 -5.27 -16.87 -0.15
C GLN A 95 -3.88 -17.14 -0.73
N GLU A 96 -3.19 -18.14 -0.19
CA GLU A 96 -1.83 -18.52 -0.63
C GLU A 96 -1.80 -18.97 -2.09
N ASP A 97 -2.78 -19.77 -2.51
CA ASP A 97 -2.92 -20.23 -3.90
C ASP A 97 -2.98 -19.07 -4.89
N TYR A 98 -3.65 -17.97 -4.51
CA TYR A 98 -3.72 -16.78 -5.34
C TYR A 98 -2.33 -16.17 -5.55
N ILE A 99 -1.49 -16.12 -4.51
CA ILE A 99 -0.11 -15.62 -4.63
C ILE A 99 0.70 -16.54 -5.53
N ILE A 100 0.57 -17.86 -5.38
CA ILE A 100 1.30 -18.84 -6.19
C ILE A 100 0.94 -18.71 -7.68
N GLU A 101 -0.33 -18.49 -7.98
CA GLU A 101 -0.82 -18.38 -9.36
C GLU A 101 -0.54 -17.00 -9.98
N HIS A 102 -0.74 -15.92 -9.23
CA HIS A 102 -0.71 -14.55 -9.75
C HIS A 102 0.55 -13.76 -9.39
N GLY A 103 1.37 -14.28 -8.48
CA GLY A 103 2.60 -13.65 -8.00
C GLY A 103 2.40 -12.58 -6.93
N ILE A 104 3.52 -12.20 -6.32
CA ILE A 104 3.60 -11.24 -5.20
C ILE A 104 3.10 -9.85 -5.60
N HIS A 105 3.47 -9.36 -6.78
CA HIS A 105 3.12 -8.01 -7.22
C HIS A 105 1.61 -7.83 -7.35
N ASN A 106 0.94 -8.73 -8.08
CA ASN A 106 -0.50 -8.68 -8.29
C ASN A 106 -1.26 -8.84 -6.97
N SER A 107 -0.74 -9.66 -6.06
CA SER A 107 -1.30 -9.84 -4.72
C SER A 107 -1.22 -8.55 -3.88
N LEU A 108 -0.11 -7.80 -3.95
CA LEU A 108 0.02 -6.50 -3.30
C LEU A 108 -0.95 -5.45 -3.88
N VAL A 109 -1.15 -5.46 -5.20
CA VAL A 109 -2.11 -4.58 -5.87
C VAL A 109 -3.54 -4.88 -5.43
N LEU A 110 -3.92 -6.16 -5.33
CA LEU A 110 -5.23 -6.59 -4.84
C LEU A 110 -5.49 -6.06 -3.42
N ILE A 111 -4.57 -6.29 -2.48
CA ILE A 111 -4.67 -5.79 -1.10
C ILE A 111 -4.76 -4.26 -1.07
N GLY A 112 -3.96 -3.57 -1.89
CA GLY A 112 -3.97 -2.12 -1.99
C GLY A 112 -5.34 -1.58 -2.41
N ASN A 113 -5.98 -2.22 -3.40
CA ASN A 113 -7.29 -1.82 -3.90
C ASN A 113 -8.42 -2.06 -2.90
N GLU A 114 -8.39 -3.18 -2.17
CA GLU A 114 -9.38 -3.45 -1.12
C GLU A 114 -9.26 -2.46 0.05
N ARG A 115 -8.04 -2.19 0.53
CA ARG A 115 -7.82 -1.18 1.57
C ARG A 115 -8.20 0.21 1.10
N ASN A 116 -8.02 0.55 -0.18
CA ASN A 116 -8.46 1.83 -0.72
C ASN A 116 -9.99 1.98 -0.75
N LYS A 117 -10.75 0.89 -0.97
CA LYS A 117 -12.21 0.91 -0.82
C LYS A 117 -12.62 1.19 0.63
N THR A 118 -11.94 0.57 1.60
CA THR A 118 -12.21 0.74 3.04
C THR A 118 -11.78 2.12 3.56
N ILE A 119 -10.60 2.61 3.15
CA ILE A 119 -10.09 3.94 3.53
C ILE A 119 -10.91 5.06 2.88
N LYS A 120 -11.39 4.91 1.64
CA LYS A 120 -12.33 5.87 1.02
C LYS A 120 -13.63 5.99 1.80
N LYS A 121 -14.17 4.88 2.35
CA LYS A 121 -15.34 4.92 3.23
C LYS A 121 -15.06 5.64 4.55
N LEU A 122 -13.88 5.47 5.14
CA LEU A 122 -13.51 6.08 6.43
C LEU A 122 -13.07 7.55 6.34
N ARG A 123 -12.51 8.00 5.21
CA ARG A 123 -11.99 9.37 5.03
C ARG A 123 -13.03 10.37 4.49
N GLN A 124 -14.27 9.95 4.25
CA GLN A 124 -15.36 10.88 4.00
C GLN A 124 -15.77 11.53 5.34
N ASN A 125 -14.99 12.51 5.80
CA ASN A 125 -15.59 13.55 6.63
C ASN A 125 -16.71 14.16 5.79
N PRO A 126 -17.98 14.11 6.22
CA PRO A 126 -19.11 14.57 5.41
C PRO A 126 -19.03 16.08 5.11
N ILE A 127 -18.20 16.82 5.85
CA ILE A 127 -18.02 18.28 5.73
C ILE A 127 -16.58 18.57 5.32
N LYS A 128 -16.41 19.32 4.21
CA LYS A 128 -15.09 19.76 3.73
C LYS A 128 -14.44 20.69 4.77
N PRO A 129 -13.14 20.52 5.09
CA PRO A 129 -12.47 21.39 6.05
C PRO A 129 -12.37 22.82 5.51
N LEU A 130 -12.77 23.79 6.33
CA LEU A 130 -12.68 25.21 6.01
C LEU A 130 -11.21 25.66 6.08
N ARG A 131 -10.74 26.38 5.06
CA ARG A 131 -9.35 26.88 4.98
C ARG A 131 -9.36 28.40 5.04
N PHE A 132 -8.65 28.96 6.03
CA PHE A 132 -8.47 30.39 6.21
C PHE A 132 -7.03 30.81 5.94
N GLN A 133 -6.86 31.99 5.35
CA GLN A 133 -5.57 32.68 5.30
C GLN A 133 -5.60 33.84 6.29
N LEU A 134 -4.81 33.72 7.36
CA LEU A 134 -4.71 34.74 8.40
C LEU A 134 -3.60 35.73 8.05
N LYS A 135 -3.83 37.01 8.33
CA LYS A 135 -2.88 38.09 7.98
C LYS A 135 -1.70 38.19 8.95
N SER A 136 -1.87 37.77 10.20
CA SER A 136 -0.83 37.83 11.24
C SER A 136 -0.34 36.42 11.59
N HIS A 137 0.98 36.27 11.75
CA HIS A 137 1.61 35.02 12.13
C HIS A 137 1.16 34.55 13.52
N ASP A 138 1.08 35.46 14.49
CA ASP A 138 0.68 35.15 15.86
C ASP A 138 -0.76 34.61 15.91
N SER A 139 -1.65 35.23 15.13
CA SER A 139 -3.04 34.75 15.02
C SER A 139 -3.09 33.34 14.41
N TYR A 140 -2.23 33.06 13.42
CA TYR A 140 -2.13 31.73 12.83
C TYR A 140 -1.61 30.69 13.81
N GLU A 141 -0.54 30.98 14.55
CA GLU A 141 0.00 30.04 15.54
C GLU A 141 -1.01 29.74 16.65
N PHE A 142 -1.69 30.77 17.14
CA PHE A 142 -2.71 30.63 18.18
C PHE A 142 -3.84 29.69 17.72
N TYR A 143 -4.48 29.96 16.58
CA TYR A 143 -5.61 29.14 16.11
C TYR A 143 -5.16 27.75 15.65
N LYS A 144 -3.95 27.61 15.11
CA LYS A 144 -3.38 26.30 14.76
C LYS A 144 -3.16 25.44 15.98
N LYS A 145 -2.58 26.00 17.06
CA LYS A 145 -2.36 25.29 18.33
C LYS A 145 -3.68 24.93 19.01
N ASN A 146 -4.72 25.74 18.81
CA ASN A 146 -6.02 25.63 19.48
C ASN A 146 -7.16 25.26 18.50
N ALA A 147 -6.94 24.31 17.59
CA ALA A 147 -7.90 23.99 16.53
C ALA A 147 -9.30 23.56 17.05
N LYS A 148 -9.35 22.78 18.14
CA LYS A 148 -10.63 22.37 18.77
C LYS A 148 -11.40 23.57 19.33
N PHE A 149 -10.70 24.45 20.03
CA PHE A 149 -11.29 25.68 20.55
C PHE A 149 -11.76 26.59 19.42
N THR A 150 -11.00 26.69 18.33
CA THR A 150 -11.39 27.48 17.15
C THR A 150 -12.69 26.96 16.53
N SER A 151 -12.85 25.64 16.40
CA SER A 151 -14.11 25.04 15.94
C SER A 151 -15.26 25.37 16.87
N PHE A 152 -15.07 25.18 18.18
CA PHE A 152 -16.07 25.51 19.19
C PHE A 152 -16.48 26.99 19.14
N LEU A 153 -15.51 27.90 19.09
CA LEU A 153 -15.73 29.34 19.02
C LEU A 153 -16.58 29.72 17.80
N MET A 154 -16.27 29.16 16.62
CA MET A 154 -17.01 29.46 15.39
C MET A 154 -18.46 28.95 15.44
N ASP A 155 -18.68 27.77 16.03
CA ASP A 155 -20.03 27.23 16.22
C ASP A 155 -20.84 28.04 17.23
N GLU A 156 -20.24 28.41 18.37
CA GLU A 156 -20.87 29.22 19.41
C GLU A 156 -21.22 30.62 18.90
N LEU A 157 -20.31 31.26 18.16
CA LEU A 157 -20.56 32.57 17.55
C LEU A 157 -21.75 32.53 16.59
N PHE A 158 -21.86 31.46 15.80
CA PHE A 158 -22.95 31.30 14.84
C PHE A 158 -24.29 30.94 15.50
N ARG A 159 -24.28 30.16 16.58
CA ARG A 159 -25.51 29.71 17.25
C ARG A 159 -26.05 30.76 18.22
N ASP A 160 -25.19 31.26 19.10
CA ASP A 160 -25.60 31.95 20.32
C ASP A 160 -25.19 33.43 20.36
N LYS A 161 -24.30 33.86 19.45
CA LYS A 161 -23.80 35.25 19.36
C LYS A 161 -23.94 35.85 17.96
N LYS A 162 -25.08 35.60 17.30
CA LYS A 162 -25.34 36.11 15.94
C LYS A 162 -25.26 37.63 15.81
N ASP A 163 -25.74 38.37 16.80
CA ASP A 163 -25.71 39.84 16.76
C ASP A 163 -24.27 40.37 16.68
N LEU A 164 -23.35 39.78 17.46
CA LEU A 164 -21.93 40.09 17.43
C LEU A 164 -21.30 39.68 16.09
N LEU A 165 -21.70 38.53 15.54
CA LEU A 165 -21.25 38.09 14.22
C LEU A 165 -21.72 39.06 13.11
N GLU A 166 -22.93 39.58 13.20
CA GLU A 166 -23.47 40.59 12.29
C GLU A 166 -22.74 41.92 12.39
N GLU A 167 -22.39 42.36 13.60
CA GLU A 167 -21.56 43.55 13.82
C GLU A 167 -20.21 43.42 13.11
N PHE A 168 -19.51 42.29 13.31
CA PHE A 168 -18.26 42.02 12.61
C PHE A 168 -18.44 41.94 11.09
N MET A 169 -19.54 41.38 10.61
CA MET A 169 -19.85 41.33 9.18
C MET A 169 -20.06 42.72 8.59
N LYS A 170 -20.76 43.62 9.30
CA LYS A 170 -20.95 45.03 8.88
C LYS A 170 -19.60 45.75 8.81
N LYS A 171 -18.77 45.61 9.84
CA LYS A 171 -17.41 46.18 9.87
C LYS A 171 -16.52 45.63 8.75
N PHE A 172 -16.60 44.32 8.47
CA PHE A 172 -15.85 43.72 7.36
C PHE A 172 -16.28 44.28 6.00
N LYS A 173 -17.59 44.50 5.80
CA LYS A 173 -18.12 45.11 4.57
C LYS A 173 -17.69 46.57 4.42
N SER A 174 -17.65 47.36 5.49
CA SER A 174 -17.19 48.75 5.44
C SER A 174 -15.69 48.90 5.14
N LEU A 175 -14.90 47.87 5.45
CA LEU A 175 -13.46 47.82 5.12
C LEU A 175 -13.18 47.34 3.69
N LYS A 176 -14.22 46.90 2.94
CA LYS A 176 -14.14 46.53 1.52
C LYS A 176 -14.54 47.69 0.58
N GLY A 177 -14.74 48.89 1.13
CA GLY A 177 -14.89 50.12 0.35
C GLY A 177 -13.65 50.46 -0.44
#